data_AF-A0A955XDI2-F1
#
_entry.id   AF-A0A955XDI2-F1
#
_cell.length_a   1.000
_cell.length_b   1.000
_cell.length_c   1.000
_cell.angle_alpha   90.00
_cell.angle_beta   90.00
_cell.angle_gamma   90.00
#
_symmetry.space_group_name_H-M   'P 1'
#
loop_
_entity.id
_entity.type
_entity.pdbx_description
1 polymer ?
#
loop_
_entity_poly.entity_id
_entity_poly.type
_entity_poly.pdbx_seq_one_letter_code
_entity_poly.pdbx_strand_id
1 'polypeptide(L)'
;MNTTLHTWFLTFAGLVASLVGALATFGPEVLLAEVKHAEVSGPAVVMARTAGVLLLCIGGLTLAVRRHPPSPSLEAVMGFGLAVQLALLPIDPAAYQAGVFRELGSFLPNTLLHLVLAVGFGASAWAVRRARNGSALHTATPMHP
;
A
#
# COMPACT_ATOMS: atom_id res chain seq x y z
N MET A 1 6.72 23.19 -0.35
CA MET A 1 5.24 23.11 -0.33
C MET A 1 4.69 21.74 -0.77
N ASN A 2 5.30 20.59 -0.42
CA ASN A 2 4.75 19.27 -0.82
C ASN A 2 4.82 18.18 0.26
N THR A 3 4.97 18.58 1.52
CA THR A 3 4.96 17.66 2.68
C THR A 3 3.54 17.19 3.01
N THR A 4 2.54 18.02 2.80
CA THR A 4 1.15 17.72 3.16
C THR A 4 0.54 16.59 2.33
N LEU A 5 0.77 16.56 1.00
CA LEU A 5 0.14 15.58 0.12
C LEU A 5 0.60 14.14 0.41
N HIS A 6 1.92 13.92 0.57
CA HIS A 6 2.41 12.57 0.92
C HIS A 6 1.96 12.15 2.31
N THR A 7 1.86 13.09 3.27
CA THR A 7 1.41 12.77 4.63
C THR A 7 -0.05 12.32 4.60
N TRP A 8 -0.91 13.02 3.87
CA TRP A 8 -2.32 12.62 3.71
C TRP A 8 -2.45 11.28 3.00
N PHE A 9 -1.71 11.09 1.90
CA PHE A 9 -1.69 9.83 1.18
C PHE A 9 -1.26 8.66 2.07
N LEU A 10 -0.12 8.77 2.77
CA LEU A 10 0.35 7.71 3.67
C LEU A 10 -0.56 7.49 4.87
N THR A 11 -1.24 8.55 5.35
CA THR A 11 -2.27 8.39 6.39
C THR A 11 -3.41 7.55 5.86
N PHE A 12 -3.94 7.88 4.68
CA PHE A 12 -5.02 7.13 4.04
C PHE A 12 -4.61 5.68 3.76
N ALA A 13 -3.48 5.47 3.07
CA ALA A 13 -2.98 4.15 2.73
C ALA A 13 -2.72 3.30 3.99
N GLY A 14 -2.13 3.90 5.02
CA GLY A 14 -1.87 3.24 6.29
C GLY A 14 -3.16 2.82 7.01
N LEU A 15 -4.16 3.70 7.07
CA LEU A 15 -5.46 3.38 7.66
C LEU A 15 -6.19 2.28 6.89
N VAL A 16 -6.21 2.34 5.56
CA VAL A 16 -6.81 1.29 4.73
C VAL A 16 -6.12 -0.05 4.98
N ALA A 17 -4.78 -0.10 4.93
CA ALA A 17 -4.02 -1.31 5.20
C ALA A 17 -4.28 -1.86 6.62
N SER A 18 -4.34 -0.98 7.63
CA SER A 18 -4.65 -1.40 9.01
C SER A 18 -6.07 -1.91 9.18
N LEU A 19 -7.08 -1.27 8.55
CA LEU A 19 -8.47 -1.71 8.64
C LEU A 19 -8.69 -3.05 7.92
N VAL A 20 -8.21 -3.19 6.69
CA VAL A 20 -8.29 -4.44 5.93
C VAL A 20 -7.48 -5.53 6.63
N GLY A 21 -6.29 -5.20 7.15
CA GLY A 21 -5.46 -6.12 7.92
C GLY A 21 -6.15 -6.61 9.19
N ALA A 22 -6.78 -5.73 9.95
CA ALA A 22 -7.54 -6.09 11.14
C ALA A 22 -8.71 -7.02 10.80
N LEU A 23 -9.48 -6.71 9.75
CA LEU A 23 -10.56 -7.57 9.28
C LEU A 23 -10.03 -8.94 8.84
N ALA A 24 -8.94 -9.00 8.07
CA ALA A 24 -8.34 -10.24 7.62
C ALA A 24 -7.75 -11.09 8.76
N THR A 25 -7.20 -10.47 9.80
CA THR A 25 -6.64 -11.18 10.96
C THR A 25 -7.72 -11.69 11.92
N PHE A 26 -8.68 -10.85 12.29
CA PHE A 26 -9.64 -11.15 13.35
C PHE A 26 -10.99 -11.66 12.82
N GLY A 27 -11.37 -11.30 11.59
CA GLY A 27 -12.59 -11.76 10.91
C GLY A 27 -12.34 -12.34 9.52
N PRO A 28 -11.42 -13.31 9.35
CA PRO A 28 -11.06 -13.85 8.03
C PRO A 28 -12.25 -14.50 7.32
N GLU A 29 -13.16 -15.15 8.04
CA GLU A 29 -14.34 -15.80 7.45
C GLU A 29 -15.31 -14.78 6.86
N VAL A 30 -15.52 -13.66 7.56
CA VAL A 30 -16.34 -12.54 7.06
C VAL A 30 -15.69 -11.92 5.82
N LEU A 31 -14.37 -11.70 5.84
CA LEU A 31 -13.66 -11.20 4.67
C LEU A 31 -13.83 -12.13 3.46
N LEU A 32 -13.70 -13.44 3.66
CA LEU A 32 -13.79 -14.42 2.59
C LEU A 32 -15.22 -14.56 2.05
N ALA A 33 -16.21 -14.75 2.93
CA ALA A 33 -17.59 -14.99 2.54
C ALA A 33 -18.31 -13.73 2.04
N GLU A 34 -18.22 -12.64 2.80
CA GLU A 34 -19.08 -11.47 2.60
C GLU A 34 -18.44 -10.40 1.71
N VAL A 35 -17.10 -10.29 1.72
CA VAL A 35 -16.38 -9.27 0.94
C VAL A 35 -15.82 -9.86 -0.35
N LYS A 36 -15.22 -11.04 -0.27
CA LYS A 36 -14.58 -11.71 -1.40
C LYS A 36 -15.49 -12.72 -2.10
N HIS A 37 -16.67 -13.03 -1.56
CA HIS A 37 -17.59 -14.04 -2.11
C HIS A 37 -16.85 -15.33 -2.54
N ALA A 38 -15.89 -15.72 -1.71
CA ALA A 38 -14.97 -16.84 -1.93
C ALA A 38 -15.35 -18.00 -1.01
N GLU A 39 -14.92 -19.20 -1.37
CA GLU A 39 -15.10 -20.37 -0.51
C GLU A 39 -14.32 -20.21 0.80
N VAL A 40 -15.01 -20.45 1.92
CA VAL A 40 -14.40 -20.46 3.25
C VAL A 40 -13.87 -21.86 3.53
N SER A 41 -12.56 -22.02 3.47
CA SER A 41 -11.85 -23.25 3.81
C SER A 41 -10.76 -23.00 4.84
N GLY A 42 -10.33 -24.05 5.56
CA GLY A 42 -9.24 -23.97 6.54
C GLY A 42 -7.97 -23.31 5.98
N PRO A 43 -7.44 -23.73 4.82
CA PRO A 43 -6.30 -23.09 4.18
C PRO A 43 -6.54 -21.61 3.82
N ALA A 44 -7.72 -21.27 3.30
CA ALA A 44 -8.07 -19.90 2.96
C ALA A 44 -8.09 -18.99 4.19
N VAL A 45 -8.64 -19.47 5.31
CA VAL A 45 -8.66 -18.74 6.60
C VAL A 45 -7.25 -18.48 7.12
N VAL A 46 -6.35 -19.47 7.07
CA VAL A 46 -4.96 -19.30 7.50
C VAL A 46 -4.20 -18.31 6.61
N MET A 47 -4.41 -18.37 5.30
CA MET A 47 -3.82 -17.41 4.36
C MET A 47 -4.36 -16.00 4.56
N ALA A 48 -5.67 -15.84 4.76
CA ALA A 48 -6.28 -14.54 5.07
C ALA A 48 -5.67 -13.94 6.35
N ARG A 49 -5.51 -14.73 7.42
CA ARG A 49 -4.88 -14.27 8.66
C ARG A 49 -3.42 -13.86 8.46
N THR A 50 -2.66 -14.66 7.73
CA THR A 50 -1.26 -14.38 7.40
C THR A 50 -1.13 -13.06 6.64
N ALA A 51 -1.95 -12.87 5.60
CA ALA A 51 -2.01 -11.61 4.86
C ALA A 51 -2.45 -10.44 5.76
N GLY A 52 -3.40 -10.67 6.66
CA GLY A 52 -3.88 -9.66 7.61
C GLY A 52 -2.79 -9.14 8.55
N VAL A 53 -1.99 -10.04 9.12
CA VAL A 53 -0.86 -9.65 9.99
C VAL A 53 0.17 -8.84 9.21
N LEU A 54 0.49 -9.26 7.98
CA LEU A 54 1.40 -8.51 7.11
C LEU A 54 0.84 -7.11 6.79
N LEU A 55 -0.45 -6.99 6.48
CA LEU A 55 -1.10 -5.71 6.23
C LEU A 55 -1.11 -4.79 7.45
N LEU A 56 -1.32 -5.34 8.66
CA LEU A 56 -1.21 -4.58 9.91
C LEU A 56 0.21 -4.03 10.10
N CYS A 57 1.25 -4.84 9.87
CA CYS A 57 2.64 -4.39 9.92
C CYS A 57 2.93 -3.31 8.88
N ILE A 58 2.48 -3.48 7.63
CA ILE A 58 2.63 -2.50 6.55
C ILE A 58 1.89 -1.21 6.91
N GLY A 59 0.65 -1.29 7.39
CA GLY A 59 -0.13 -0.14 7.83
C GLY A 59 0.55 0.63 8.96
N GLY A 60 1.05 -0.08 9.98
CA GLY A 60 1.82 0.49 11.09
C GLY A 60 3.08 1.21 10.61
N LEU A 61 3.89 0.57 9.73
CA LEU A 61 5.08 1.18 9.15
C LEU A 61 4.72 2.43 8.32
N THR A 62 3.72 2.32 7.46
CA THR A 62 3.24 3.40 6.58
C THR A 62 2.81 4.62 7.41
N LEU A 63 2.05 4.38 8.49
CA LEU A 63 1.67 5.43 9.42
C LEU A 63 2.90 5.99 10.14
N ALA A 64 3.81 5.17 10.66
CA ALA A 64 4.98 5.64 11.38
C ALA A 64 5.83 6.60 10.55
N VAL A 65 6.04 6.32 9.26
CA VAL A 65 6.91 7.13 8.39
C VAL A 65 6.21 8.32 7.73
N ARG A 66 4.89 8.49 7.91
CA ARG A 66 4.07 9.48 7.17
C ARG A 66 4.48 10.94 7.30
N ARG A 67 5.25 11.28 8.34
CA ARG A 67 5.76 12.63 8.64
C ARG A 67 7.28 12.75 8.50
N HIS A 68 7.95 11.70 8.03
CA HIS A 68 9.40 11.74 7.85
C HIS A 68 9.78 12.76 6.77
N PRO A 69 10.89 13.50 6.93
CA PRO A 69 11.38 14.37 5.88
C PRO A 69 11.82 13.56 4.64
N PRO A 70 11.85 14.18 3.44
CA PRO A 70 12.37 13.53 2.23
C PRO A 70 13.75 12.96 2.45
N SER A 71 13.90 11.65 2.24
CA SER A 71 15.11 10.89 2.54
C SER A 71 15.21 9.64 1.66
N PRO A 72 16.40 9.04 1.48
CA PRO A 72 16.54 7.79 0.73
C PRO A 72 15.68 6.66 1.30
N SER A 73 15.57 6.58 2.63
CA SER A 73 14.74 5.58 3.30
C SER A 73 13.25 5.77 3.01
N LEU A 74 12.74 7.01 3.07
CA LEU A 74 11.35 7.28 2.73
C LEU A 74 11.06 6.98 1.26
N GLU A 75 11.98 7.33 0.35
CA GLU A 75 11.86 6.97 -1.06
C GLU A 75 11.79 5.46 -1.27
N ALA A 76 12.65 4.69 -0.58
CA ALA A 76 12.64 3.24 -0.63
C ALA A 76 11.30 2.67 -0.11
N VAL A 77 10.77 3.18 1.02
CA VAL A 77 9.46 2.77 1.53
C VAL A 77 8.36 3.02 0.50
N MET A 78 8.36 4.18 -0.17
CA MET A 78 7.39 4.47 -1.23
C MET A 78 7.56 3.54 -2.43
N GLY A 79 8.80 3.27 -2.84
CA GLY A 79 9.12 2.37 -3.94
C GLY A 79 8.69 0.93 -3.67
N PHE A 80 8.93 0.42 -2.46
CA PHE A 80 8.44 -0.91 -2.05
C PHE A 80 6.93 -0.92 -1.91
N GLY A 81 6.31 0.17 -1.43
CA GLY A 81 4.86 0.34 -1.44
C GLY A 81 4.29 0.18 -2.85
N LEU A 82 4.86 0.87 -3.84
CA LEU A 82 4.51 0.71 -5.25
C LEU A 82 4.69 -0.75 -5.73
N ALA A 83 5.84 -1.36 -5.45
CA ALA A 83 6.14 -2.73 -5.87
C ALA A 83 5.11 -3.73 -5.31
N VAL A 84 4.72 -3.58 -4.04
CA VAL A 84 3.66 -4.39 -3.42
C VAL A 84 2.33 -4.19 -4.15
N GLN A 85 1.92 -2.95 -4.43
CA GLN A 85 0.65 -2.71 -5.13
C GLN A 85 0.65 -3.32 -6.54
N LEU A 86 1.75 -3.22 -7.28
CA LEU A 86 1.89 -3.82 -8.61
C LEU A 86 1.88 -5.36 -8.55
N ALA A 87 2.48 -5.96 -7.52
CA ALA A 87 2.45 -7.40 -7.32
C ALA A 87 1.04 -7.91 -6.92
N LEU A 88 0.27 -7.12 -6.17
CA LEU A 88 -1.09 -7.46 -5.77
C LEU A 88 -2.13 -7.22 -6.86
N LEU A 89 -1.92 -6.21 -7.72
CA LEU A 89 -2.85 -5.80 -8.78
C LEU A 89 -3.37 -6.98 -9.65
N PRO A 90 -2.54 -7.93 -10.13
CA PRO A 90 -3.02 -9.03 -10.97
C PRO A 90 -3.66 -10.19 -10.19
N ILE A 91 -3.48 -10.28 -8.86
CA ILE A 91 -3.91 -11.45 -8.08
C ILE A 91 -5.42 -11.62 -8.13
N ASP A 92 -6.15 -10.53 -7.89
CA ASP A 92 -7.60 -10.52 -7.81
C ASP A 92 -8.28 -10.83 -9.17
N PRO A 93 -7.86 -10.21 -10.30
CA PRO A 93 -8.30 -10.62 -11.63
C PRO A 93 -7.96 -12.07 -11.98
N ALA A 94 -6.77 -12.55 -11.60
CA ALA A 94 -6.36 -13.93 -11.85
C ALA A 94 -7.23 -14.93 -11.04
N ALA A 95 -7.56 -14.60 -9.79
CA ALA A 95 -8.46 -15.40 -8.96
C ALA A 95 -9.89 -15.45 -9.55
N TYR A 96 -10.37 -14.35 -10.11
CA TYR A 96 -11.65 -14.33 -10.84
C TYR A 96 -11.60 -15.21 -12.10
N GLN A 97 -10.54 -15.10 -12.91
CA GLN A 97 -10.34 -15.94 -14.09
C GLN A 97 -10.24 -17.43 -13.76
N ALA A 98 -9.71 -17.77 -12.59
CA ALA A 98 -9.64 -19.15 -12.09
C ALA A 98 -10.96 -19.64 -11.45
N GLY A 99 -12.01 -18.81 -11.38
CA GLY A 99 -13.30 -19.15 -10.79
C GLY A 99 -13.32 -19.17 -9.26
N VAL A 100 -12.26 -18.68 -8.60
CA VAL A 100 -12.19 -18.55 -7.13
C VAL A 100 -13.09 -17.41 -6.66
N PHE A 101 -13.05 -16.29 -7.36
CA PHE A 101 -13.97 -15.16 -7.17
C PHE A 101 -15.08 -15.25 -8.20
N ARG A 102 -16.33 -15.24 -7.74
CA ARG A 102 -17.51 -15.51 -8.60
C ARG A 102 -18.19 -14.28 -9.16
N GLU A 103 -17.91 -13.11 -8.58
CA GLU A 103 -18.63 -11.87 -8.90
C GLU A 103 -17.64 -10.74 -9.21
N LEU A 104 -18.06 -9.74 -9.99
CA LEU A 104 -17.22 -8.56 -10.22
C LEU A 104 -16.96 -7.79 -8.91
N GLY A 105 -17.95 -7.79 -8.00
CA GLY A 105 -17.87 -7.09 -6.71
C GLY A 105 -16.77 -7.61 -5.78
N SER A 106 -16.35 -8.87 -5.92
CA SER A 106 -15.36 -9.46 -5.02
C SER A 106 -13.91 -9.08 -5.34
N PHE A 107 -13.64 -8.58 -6.55
CA PHE A 107 -12.28 -8.27 -6.99
C PHE A 107 -12.14 -6.85 -7.51
N LEU A 108 -13.13 -6.33 -8.26
CA LEU A 108 -13.00 -5.03 -8.94
C LEU A 108 -12.74 -3.85 -7.99
N PRO A 109 -13.46 -3.68 -6.85
CA PRO A 109 -13.17 -2.58 -5.92
C PRO A 109 -11.74 -2.63 -5.38
N ASN A 110 -11.25 -3.83 -5.10
CA ASN A 110 -9.91 -4.03 -4.56
C ASN A 110 -8.83 -3.81 -5.64
N THR A 111 -9.05 -4.25 -6.88
CA THR A 111 -8.16 -3.94 -8.02
C THR A 111 -8.04 -2.44 -8.26
N LEU A 112 -9.17 -1.71 -8.21
CA LEU A 112 -9.16 -0.24 -8.33
C LEU A 112 -8.41 0.42 -7.18
N LEU A 113 -8.59 -0.05 -5.95
CA LEU A 113 -7.84 0.43 -4.79
C LEU A 113 -6.33 0.23 -5.00
N HIS A 114 -5.89 -0.96 -5.43
CA HIS A 114 -4.48 -1.24 -5.72
C HIS A 114 -3.92 -0.30 -6.81
N LEU A 115 -4.69 -0.01 -7.86
CA LEU A 115 -4.29 0.93 -8.89
C LEU A 115 -4.09 2.35 -8.32
N VAL A 116 -5.05 2.85 -7.53
CA VAL A 116 -4.97 4.17 -6.89
C VAL A 116 -3.77 4.24 -5.95
N LEU A 117 -3.56 3.22 -5.12
CA LEU A 117 -2.42 3.15 -4.21
C LEU A 117 -1.10 3.08 -4.97
N ALA A 118 -1.01 2.30 -6.05
CA ALA A 118 0.18 2.22 -6.90
C ALA A 118 0.54 3.61 -7.45
N VAL A 119 -0.43 4.32 -8.03
CA VAL A 119 -0.21 5.68 -8.54
C VAL A 119 0.24 6.62 -7.41
N GLY A 120 -0.42 6.57 -6.25
CA GLY A 120 -0.07 7.40 -5.09
C GLY A 120 1.35 7.15 -4.56
N PHE A 121 1.76 5.88 -4.44
CA PHE A 121 3.11 5.51 -4.04
C PHE A 121 4.15 5.92 -5.08
N GLY A 122 3.90 5.69 -6.37
CA GLY A 122 4.79 6.09 -7.45
C GLY A 122 4.98 7.61 -7.53
N ALA A 123 3.89 8.37 -7.46
CA ALA A 123 3.93 9.83 -7.44
C ALA A 123 4.68 10.36 -6.20
N SER A 124 4.44 9.76 -5.02
CA SER A 124 5.11 10.13 -3.78
C SER A 124 6.60 9.80 -3.80
N ALA A 125 7.00 8.63 -4.31
CA ALA A 125 8.40 8.25 -4.48
C ALA A 125 9.15 9.25 -5.37
N TRP A 126 8.55 9.60 -6.50
CA TRP A 126 9.11 10.58 -7.42
C TRP A 126 9.21 11.98 -6.81
N ALA A 127 8.19 12.41 -6.07
CA ALA A 127 8.21 13.70 -5.38
C ALA A 127 9.30 13.78 -4.31
N VAL A 128 9.48 12.70 -3.53
CA VAL A 128 10.56 12.59 -2.52
C VAL A 128 11.93 12.66 -3.20
N ARG A 129 12.13 11.93 -4.31
CA ARG A 129 13.38 11.96 -5.08
C ARG A 129 13.71 13.37 -5.59
N ARG A 130 12.72 14.06 -6.16
CA ARG A 130 12.90 15.45 -6.64
C ARG A 130 13.28 16.40 -5.52
N ALA A 131 12.61 16.31 -4.37
CA ALA A 131 12.92 17.17 -3.22
C ALA A 131 14.35 16.97 -2.72
N ARG A 132 14.83 15.72 -2.67
CA ARG A 132 16.21 15.41 -2.30
C ARG A 132 17.23 16.02 -3.25
N ASN A 133 17.03 15.85 -4.56
CA ASN A 133 17.96 16.36 -5.57
C ASN A 133 17.98 17.90 -5.61
N GLY A 134 16.84 18.56 -5.35
CA GLY A 134 16.77 20.02 -5.25
C GLY A 134 17.52 20.58 -4.04
N SER A 135 17.46 19.91 -2.88
CA SER A 135 18.19 20.34 -1.68
C SER A 135 19.71 20.23 -1.83
N ALA A 136 20.20 19.22 -2.56
CA ALA A 136 21.64 19.05 -2.80
C ALA A 136 22.27 20.18 -3.64
N LEU A 137 21.48 20.80 -4.53
CA LEU A 137 21.93 21.91 -5.37
C LEU A 137 22.08 23.23 -4.60
N HIS A 138 21.31 23.43 -3.52
CA HIS A 138 21.40 24.64 -2.69
C HIS A 138 22.52 24.63 -1.65
N THR A 139 23.06 23.45 -1.30
CA THR A 139 24.21 23.33 -0.38
C THR A 139 25.56 23.46 -1.09
N ALA A 140 25.60 23.51 -2.42
CA ALA A 140 26.82 23.57 -3.21
C ALA A 140 27.26 25.01 -3.54
N THR A 141 26.91 26.01 -2.71
CA THR A 141 27.47 27.36 -2.84
C THR A 141 28.96 27.30 -2.49
N PRO A 142 29.88 27.66 -3.42
CA PRO A 142 31.30 27.62 -3.12
C PRO A 142 31.62 28.61 -2.00
N MET A 143 32.27 28.13 -0.94
CA MET A 143 32.95 29.03 -0.01
C MET A 143 34.09 29.69 -0.78
N HIS A 144 33.85 30.93 -1.22
CA HIS A 144 34.90 31.77 -1.77
C HIS A 144 35.93 32.06 -0.65
N PRO A 145 37.23 31.78 -0.86
CA PRO A 145 38.30 32.29 -0.01
C PRO A 145 38.52 33.79 -0.20
#